data_AF-A0A7C6BJA9-F1
#
_entry.id   AF-A0A7C6BJA9-F1
#
_cell.length_a   1.000
_cell.length_b   1.000
_cell.length_c   1.000
_cell.angle_alpha   90.00
_cell.angle_beta   90.00
_cell.angle_gamma   90.00
#
_symmetry.space_group_name_H-M   'P 1'
#
loop_
_entity.id
_entity.type
_entity.pdbx_description
1 polymer ?
#
loop_
_entity_poly.entity_id
_entity_poly.type
_entity_poly.pdbx_seq_one_letter_code
_entity_poly.pdbx_strand_id
1 'polypeptide(L)'
;YIDTCILHELIMKELLGIDEEMQKNKDYVDYLRGTKDVVQVVKEENKHQIVFIMKPTPMDDVEKSVLHSQRMPQKSTYFYPKVWSGLIIRLLED
;
A
#
# COMPACT_ATOMS: atom_id res chain seq x y z
N TYR A 1 12.26 5.85 9.31
CA TYR A 1 12.31 4.98 8.12
C TYR A 1 11.05 4.15 8.16
N ILE A 2 10.24 4.20 7.11
CA ILE A 2 8.90 3.58 7.10
C ILE A 2 9.09 2.07 6.85
N ASP A 3 8.45 1.21 7.63
CA ASP A 3 8.58 -0.27 7.52
C ASP A 3 8.31 -0.76 6.09
N THR A 4 7.42 -0.10 5.37
CA THR A 4 7.11 -0.40 3.96
C THR A 4 8.33 -0.25 3.06
N CYS A 5 9.23 0.69 3.33
CA CYS A 5 10.47 0.82 2.56
C CYS A 5 11.37 -0.41 2.73
N ILE A 6 11.43 -0.97 3.95
CA ILE A 6 12.20 -2.19 4.21
C ILE A 6 11.58 -3.35 3.45
N LEU A 7 10.25 -3.49 3.48
CA LEU A 7 9.58 -4.55 2.73
C LEU A 7 9.87 -4.45 1.22
N HIS A 8 9.71 -3.27 0.63
CA HIS A 8 9.83 -3.09 -0.82
C HIS A 8 11.29 -3.17 -1.31
N GLU A 9 12.23 -2.49 -0.65
CA GLU A 9 13.63 -2.48 -1.11
C GLU A 9 14.38 -3.73 -0.66
N LEU A 10 14.38 -4.04 0.63
CA LEU A 10 15.23 -5.12 1.13
C LEU A 10 14.62 -6.50 0.86
N ILE A 11 13.33 -6.68 1.13
CA ILE A 11 12.72 -8.01 1.04
C ILE A 11 12.29 -8.31 -0.40
N MET A 12 11.48 -7.46 -1.01
CA MET A 12 10.95 -7.74 -2.35
C MET A 12 12.05 -7.67 -3.41
N LYS A 13 12.81 -6.57 -3.46
CA LYS A 13 13.81 -6.36 -4.50
C LYS A 13 15.12 -7.10 -4.22
N GLU A 14 15.78 -6.87 -3.09
CA GLU A 14 17.11 -7.47 -2.86
C GLU A 14 17.05 -8.98 -2.55
N LEU A 15 16.11 -9.45 -1.72
CA LEU A 15 16.03 -10.87 -1.34
C LEU A 15 15.23 -11.74 -2.33
N LEU A 16 14.11 -11.23 -2.85
CA LEU A 16 13.21 -12.02 -3.71
C LEU A 16 13.38 -11.70 -5.21
N GLY A 17 14.14 -10.67 -5.58
CA GLY A 17 14.33 -10.28 -6.97
C GLY A 17 13.08 -9.69 -7.66
N ILE A 18 12.09 -9.25 -6.87
CA ILE A 18 10.85 -8.66 -7.37
C ILE A 18 11.01 -7.13 -7.37
N ASP A 19 11.33 -6.59 -8.54
CA ASP A 19 11.55 -5.15 -8.72
C ASP A 19 10.25 -4.32 -8.67
N GLU A 20 10.38 -2.99 -8.77
CA GLU A 20 9.24 -2.09 -8.71
C GLU A 20 8.23 -2.31 -9.85
N GLU A 21 8.67 -2.70 -11.05
CA GLU A 21 7.78 -2.92 -12.20
C GLU A 21 6.95 -4.19 -12.01
N MET A 22 7.59 -5.29 -11.60
CA MET A 22 6.92 -6.55 -11.30
C MET A 22 5.88 -6.38 -10.17
N GLN A 23 6.22 -5.60 -9.15
CA GLN A 23 5.28 -5.26 -8.07
C GLN A 23 4.10 -4.40 -8.56
N LYS A 24 4.34 -3.50 -9.52
CA LYS A 24 3.32 -2.60 -10.07
C LYS A 24 2.34 -3.35 -10.98
N ASN A 25 2.85 -4.29 -11.78
CA ASN A 25 2.07 -5.16 -12.66
C ASN A 25 1.29 -6.23 -11.88
N LYS A 26 1.65 -6.46 -10.61
CA LYS A 26 1.09 -7.49 -9.73
C LYS A 26 1.32 -8.90 -10.24
N ASP A 27 2.46 -9.12 -10.90
CA ASP A 27 2.81 -10.44 -11.42
C ASP A 27 3.07 -11.44 -10.28
N TYR A 28 3.56 -10.94 -9.13
CA TYR A 28 3.96 -11.74 -7.97
C TYR A 28 3.41 -11.24 -6.64
N VAL A 29 2.75 -10.07 -6.63
CA VAL A 29 2.32 -9.39 -5.39
C VAL A 29 0.85 -9.01 -5.45
N ASP A 30 0.07 -9.58 -4.54
CA ASP A 30 -1.32 -9.21 -4.29
C ASP A 30 -1.48 -8.37 -3.03
N TYR A 31 -2.53 -7.56 -3.01
CA TYR A 31 -2.85 -6.67 -1.90
C TYR A 31 -4.24 -6.97 -1.38
N LEU A 32 -4.33 -7.53 -0.18
CA LEU A 32 -5.59 -7.70 0.53
C LEU A 32 -6.14 -6.33 0.93
N ARG A 33 -7.44 -6.10 0.71
CA ARG A 33 -8.15 -4.89 1.15
C ARG A 33 -9.29 -5.27 2.07
N GLY A 34 -9.53 -4.42 3.07
CA GLY A 34 -10.70 -4.50 3.95
C GLY A 34 -10.37 -5.04 5.33
N THR A 35 -11.43 -5.41 6.06
CA THR A 35 -11.39 -5.82 7.47
C THR A 35 -11.49 -7.33 7.66
N LYS A 36 -11.40 -8.11 6.58
CA LYS A 36 -11.45 -9.57 6.65
C LYS A 36 -10.20 -10.09 7.37
N ASP A 37 -10.36 -11.19 8.11
CA ASP A 37 -9.23 -11.87 8.74
C ASP A 37 -8.24 -12.33 7.65
N VAL A 38 -7.06 -11.73 7.67
CA VAL A 38 -5.99 -11.98 6.70
C VAL A 38 -5.58 -13.46 6.71
N VAL A 39 -5.54 -14.09 7.88
CA VAL A 39 -5.15 -15.49 8.02
C VAL A 39 -6.18 -16.41 7.41
N GLN A 40 -7.47 -16.10 7.61
CA GLN A 40 -8.54 -16.89 7.01
C GLN A 40 -8.54 -16.79 5.50
N VAL A 41 -8.45 -15.56 4.94
CA VAL A 41 -8.47 -15.37 3.49
C VAL A 41 -7.32 -16.11 2.81
N VAL A 42 -6.11 -16.03 3.38
CA VAL A 42 -4.92 -16.68 2.79
C VAL A 42 -5.05 -18.20 2.84
N LYS A 43 -5.56 -18.76 3.95
CA LYS A 43 -5.77 -20.21 4.09
C LYS A 43 -6.81 -20.74 3.10
N GLU A 44 -7.89 -19.99 2.88
CA GLU A 44 -8.96 -20.37 1.96
C GLU A 44 -8.51 -20.30 0.49
N GLU A 45 -7.77 -19.24 0.13
CA GLU A 45 -7.31 -19.07 -1.24
C GLU A 45 -6.17 -20.04 -1.60
N ASN A 46 -5.30 -20.38 -0.64
CA ASN A 46 -4.14 -21.26 -0.81
C ASN A 46 -3.31 -20.95 -2.07
N LYS A 47 -3.24 -19.67 -2.44
CA LYS A 47 -2.55 -19.16 -3.64
C LYS A 47 -1.24 -18.44 -3.35
N HIS A 48 -1.03 -18.02 -2.09
CA HIS A 48 0.11 -17.20 -1.70
C HIS A 48 1.07 -18.00 -0.82
N GLN A 49 2.37 -17.85 -1.05
CA GLN A 49 3.42 -18.52 -0.28
C GLN A 49 3.78 -17.77 1.00
N ILE A 50 3.68 -16.43 0.97
CA ILE A 50 4.10 -15.53 2.05
C ILE A 50 3.07 -14.42 2.18
N VAL A 51 2.81 -14.00 3.43
CA VAL A 51 1.93 -12.88 3.74
C VAL A 51 2.67 -11.90 4.64
N PHE A 52 2.63 -10.62 4.27
CA PHE A 52 3.19 -9.54 5.08
C PHE A 52 2.04 -8.74 5.70
N ILE A 53 2.02 -8.68 7.04
CA ILE A 53 1.12 -7.82 7.80
C ILE A 53 1.95 -6.67 8.35
N MET A 54 1.59 -5.45 7.98
CA MET A 54 2.36 -4.25 8.33
C MET A 54 1.58 -3.36 9.28
N LYS A 55 2.31 -2.68 10.17
CA LYS A 55 1.72 -1.61 10.98
C LYS A 55 1.29 -0.47 10.05
N PRO A 56 0.10 0.14 10.25
CA PRO A 56 -0.31 1.29 9.46
C PRO A 56 0.70 2.44 9.63
N THR A 57 1.05 3.08 8.52
CA THR A 57 1.93 4.25 8.53
C THR A 57 1.21 5.43 9.20
N PRO A 58 1.76 6.03 10.28
CA PRO A 58 1.17 7.20 10.92
C PRO A 58 1.11 8.41 9.99
N MET A 59 0.13 9.30 10.17
CA MET A 59 0.01 10.52 9.38
C MET A 59 1.24 11.42 9.47
N ASP A 60 1.83 11.56 10.65
CA ASP A 60 3.05 12.34 10.86
C ASP A 60 4.22 11.85 9.97
N ASP A 61 4.31 10.55 9.72
CA ASP A 61 5.37 9.98 8.88
C ASP A 61 5.08 10.18 7.39
N VAL A 62 3.80 10.19 7.00
CA VAL A 62 3.37 10.59 5.65
C VAL A 62 3.73 12.05 5.41
N GLU A 63 3.41 12.94 6.35
CA GLU A 63 3.73 14.38 6.26
C GLU A 63 5.24 14.61 6.18
N LYS A 64 6.02 13.97 7.07
CA LYS A 64 7.48 14.04 7.01
C LYS A 64 8.02 13.60 5.65
N SER A 65 7.49 12.52 5.05
CA SER A 65 7.95 12.08 3.73
C SER A 65 7.76 13.18 2.67
N VAL A 66 6.61 13.85 2.68
CA VAL A 66 6.32 14.94 1.75
C VAL A 66 7.25 16.13 1.98
N LEU A 67 7.43 16.55 3.24
CA LEU A 67 8.30 17.67 3.60
C LEU A 67 9.77 17.44 3.18
N HIS A 68 10.23 16.19 3.18
CA HIS A 68 11.58 15.83 2.74
C HIS A 68 11.67 15.51 1.24
N SER A 69 10.62 15.77 0.45
CA SER A 69 10.56 15.41 -0.98
C SER A 69 10.86 13.94 -1.25
N GLN A 70 10.55 13.06 -0.29
CA GLN A 70 10.74 11.63 -0.39
C GLN A 70 9.48 10.96 -0.90
N ARG A 71 9.67 9.98 -1.80
CA ARG A 71 8.58 9.17 -2.32
C ARG A 71 8.41 7.93 -1.45
N MET A 72 7.21 7.72 -0.93
CA MET A 72 6.86 6.48 -0.26
C MET A 72 6.69 5.35 -1.29
N PRO A 73 6.98 4.08 -0.93
CA PRO A 73 6.71 2.93 -1.78
C PRO A 73 5.25 2.84 -2.19
N GLN A 74 4.98 2.20 -3.32
CA GLN A 74 3.61 2.01 -3.78
C GLN A 74 2.76 1.22 -2.78
N LYS A 75 1.48 1.58 -2.64
CA LYS A 75 0.52 0.88 -1.76
C LYS A 75 0.96 0.82 -0.27
N SER A 76 1.86 1.71 0.15
CA SER A 76 2.32 1.86 1.54
C SER A 76 1.30 2.51 2.48
N THR A 77 0.21 3.08 1.94
CA THR A 77 -0.86 3.72 2.71
C THR A 77 -2.23 3.34 2.17
N TYR A 78 -3.21 3.25 3.07
CA TYR A 78 -4.62 3.04 2.76
C TYR A 78 -5.47 4.00 3.58
N PHE A 79 -5.97 5.06 2.95
CA PHE A 79 -6.85 6.04 3.59
C PHE A 79 -8.28 5.51 3.67
N TYR A 80 -8.79 5.40 4.90
CA TYR A 80 -10.15 4.95 5.18
C TYR A 80 -10.91 5.99 6.04
N PRO A 81 -12.15 6.37 5.67
CA PRO A 81 -12.82 6.02 4.42
C PRO A 81 -12.08 6.62 3.22
N LYS A 82 -12.23 6.01 2.04
CA LYS A 82 -11.71 6.62 0.82
C LYS A 82 -12.42 7.95 0.59
N VAL A 83 -11.66 8.99 0.29
CA VAL A 83 -12.19 10.28 -0.14
C VAL A 83 -13.08 10.03 -1.36
N TRP A 84 -14.32 10.53 -1.31
CA TRP A 84 -15.24 10.43 -2.43
C TRP A 84 -14.70 11.25 -3.59
N SER A 85 -14.35 10.57 -4.68
CA SER A 85 -13.99 11.19 -5.94
C SER A 85 -15.22 11.39 -6.82
N GLY A 86 -15.18 12.34 -7.76
CA GLY A 86 -16.28 12.57 -8.72
C GLY A 86 -17.39 13.47 -8.19
N LEU A 87 -17.16 14.21 -7.10
CA LEU A 87 -18.03 15.29 -6.69
C LEU A 87 -17.97 16.41 -7.74
N ILE A 88 -19.09 16.69 -8.39
CA ILE A 88 -19.24 17.81 -9.31
C ILE A 88 -19.74 19.00 -8.50
N ILE A 89 -18.93 20.05 -8.43
CA ILE A 89 -19.30 21.32 -7.79
C ILE A 89 -19.68 22.29 -8.90
N ARG A 90 -20.94 22.74 -8.94
CA ARG A 90 -21.39 23.85 -9.78
C ARG A 90 -21.48 25.09 -8.91
N LEU A 91 -20.67 26.09 -9.19
CA LEU A 91 -20.84 27.43 -8.63
C LEU A 91 -22.20 27.98 -9.12
N LEU A 92 -23.03 28.42 -8.19
CA LEU A 92 -24.23 29.17 -8.50
C LEU A 92 -23.82 30.63 -8.63
N GLU A 93 -24.11 31.22 -9.79
CA GLU A 93 -24.10 32.68 -9.96
C GLU A 93 -25.46 33.22 -9.46
N ASP A 94 -25.46 34.42 -8.88
CA ASP A 94 -26.67 35.11 -8.41
C ASP A 94 -27.63 35.45 -9.56
#